data_AF-A0A284S7Z2-F1
#
_entry.id   AF-A0A284S7Z2-F1
#
_cell.length_a   1.000
_cell.length_b   1.000
_cell.length_c   1.000
_cell.angle_alpha   90.00
_cell.angle_beta   90.00
_cell.angle_gamma   90.00
#
_symmetry.space_group_name_H-M   'P 1'
#
loop_
_entity.id
_entity.type
_entity.pdbx_description
1 polymer ?
#
loop_
_entity_poly.entity_id
_entity_poly.type
_entity_poly.pdbx_seq_one_letter_code
_entity_poly.pdbx_strand_id
1 'polypeptide(L)' 'MPSYPPQLPQRSWRPGCSWQAGEICLVAYVENRRQMVSAYLCLVPHISNGANDPLNPNFWKPCGLLR' A
#
# COMPACT_ATOMS: atom_id res chain seq x y z
N MET A 1 -22.10 5.58 20.50
CA MET A 1 -21.67 6.00 19.15
C MET A 1 -20.73 4.92 18.61
N PRO A 2 -20.99 4.31 17.44
CA PRO A 2 -20.04 3.35 16.89
C PRO A 2 -18.81 4.11 16.42
N SER A 3 -17.70 3.93 17.13
CA SER A 3 -16.37 4.40 16.75
C SER A 3 -15.88 3.54 15.59
N TYR A 4 -16.10 3.99 14.36
CA TYR A 4 -15.42 3.41 13.21
C TYR A 4 -13.91 3.54 13.43
N PRO A 5 -13.12 2.46 13.27
CA PRO A 5 -11.68 2.60 13.30
C PRO A 5 -11.28 3.62 12.23
N PRO A 6 -10.25 4.46 12.47
CA PRO A 6 -9.80 5.41 11.47
C PRO A 6 -9.49 4.63 10.20
N GLN A 7 -10.28 4.87 9.15
CA GLN A 7 -10.03 4.31 7.84
C GLN A 7 -8.70 4.91 7.37
N LEU A 8 -7.61 4.15 7.52
CA LEU A 8 -6.31 4.57 7.02
C LEU A 8 -6.49 4.91 5.53
N PRO A 9 -5.95 6.04 5.04
CA PRO A 9 -6.03 6.38 3.63
C PRO A 9 -5.45 5.23 2.79
N GLN A 10 -6.33 4.54 2.07
CA GLN A 10 -5.95 3.47 1.14
C GLN A 10 -5.94 4.05 -0.27
N ARG A 11 -4.86 3.82 -1.01
CA ARG A 11 -4.78 4.27 -2.41
C ARG A 11 -3.92 3.32 -3.25
N SER A 12 -4.18 3.25 -4.54
CA SER A 12 -3.41 2.38 -5.44
C SER A 12 -2.00 2.92 -5.70
N TRP A 13 -1.02 2.03 -5.83
CA TRP A 13 0.34 2.41 -6.19
C TRP A 13 0.39 3.06 -7.58
N ARG A 14 1.04 4.22 -7.68
CA ARG A 14 1.37 4.89 -8.93
C ARG A 14 2.69 5.66 -8.78
N PRO A 15 3.54 5.76 -9.81
CA PRO A 15 4.71 6.63 -9.78
C PRO A 15 4.31 8.11 -9.58
N GLY A 16 5.13 8.87 -8.87
CA GLY A 16 4.94 10.30 -8.58
C GLY A 16 4.01 10.62 -7.41
N CYS A 17 3.46 9.61 -6.72
CA CYS A 17 2.59 9.84 -5.56
C CYS A 17 3.41 10.04 -4.27
N SER A 18 3.07 11.07 -3.48
CA SER A 18 3.72 11.36 -2.19
C SER A 18 3.08 10.57 -1.06
N TRP A 19 3.82 9.64 -0.46
CA TRP A 19 3.38 8.76 0.62
C TRP A 19 3.86 9.24 1.99
N GLN A 20 3.04 9.03 3.02
CA GLN A 20 3.38 9.22 4.42
C GLN A 20 3.52 7.88 5.13
N ALA A 21 4.35 7.83 6.18
CA ALA A 21 4.47 6.63 6.99
C ALA A 21 3.12 6.29 7.63
N GLY A 22 2.72 5.01 7.55
CA GLY A 22 1.43 4.52 8.02
C GLY A 22 0.31 4.51 6.97
N GLU A 23 0.48 5.14 5.80
CA GLU A 23 -0.49 5.02 4.71
C GLU A 23 -0.50 3.60 4.11
N ILE A 24 -1.65 3.19 3.56
CA ILE A 24 -1.81 1.89 2.91
C ILE A 24 -1.80 2.05 1.39
N CYS A 25 -0.88 1.35 0.76
CA CYS A 25 -0.74 1.23 -0.68
C CYS A 25 -1.34 -0.09 -1.18
N LEU A 26 -2.27 0.00 -2.14
CA LEU A 26 -2.89 -1.15 -2.80
C LEU A 26 -2.18 -1.43 -4.12
N VAL A 27 -1.83 -2.70 -4.36
CA VAL A 27 -1.15 -3.15 -5.58
C VAL A 27 -1.98 -4.26 -6.19
N ALA A 28 -2.50 -4.01 -7.39
CA ALA A 28 -3.18 -5.02 -8.18
C ALA A 28 -2.14 -5.92 -8.86
N TYR A 29 -2.35 -7.23 -8.80
CA TYR A 29 -1.54 -8.23 -9.51
C TYR A 29 -2.44 -9.33 -10.06
N VAL A 30 -1.91 -10.12 -11.00
CA VAL A 30 -2.63 -11.26 -11.56
C VAL A 30 -2.01 -12.54 -11.05
N GLU A 31 -2.81 -13.36 -10.39
CA GLU A 31 -2.44 -14.69 -9.92
C GLU A 31 -3.51 -15.68 -10.33
N ASN A 32 -3.12 -16.81 -10.95
CA ASN A 32 -4.05 -17.84 -11.42
C ASN A 32 -5.20 -17.30 -12.31
N ARG A 33 -4.87 -16.37 -13.23
CA ARG A 33 -5.83 -15.66 -14.12
C ARG A 33 -6.90 -14.83 -13.38
N ARG A 34 -6.71 -14.55 -12.09
CA ARG A 34 -7.58 -13.68 -11.29
C ARG A 34 -6.83 -12.41 -10.92
N GLN A 35 -7.54 -11.29 -10.95
CA GLN A 35 -7.03 -10.04 -10.37
C GLN A 35 -7.11 -10.14 -8.86
N MET A 36 -5.97 -9.93 -8.23
CA MET A 36 -5.78 -9.94 -6.78
C MET A 36 -5.25 -8.57 -6.37
N VAL A 37 -5.43 -8.22 -5.09
CA VAL A 37 -4.91 -6.98 -4.52
C VAL A 37 -4.11 -7.32 -3.27
N SER A 38 -2.89 -6.78 -3.20
CA SER A 38 -2.06 -6.81 -2.00
C SER A 38 -2.00 -5.42 -1.39
N ALA A 39 -2.03 -5.35 -0.06
CA ALA A 39 -1.85 -4.12 0.68
C ALA A 39 -0.44 -4.04 1.28
N TYR A 40 0.13 -2.84 1.24
CA TYR A 40 1.45 -2.53 1.76
C TYR A 40 1.36 -1.28 2.63
N LEU A 41 1.93 -1.34 3.83
CA LEU A 41 2.06 -0.19 4.72
C LEU A 41 3.34 0.58 4.35
N CYS A 42 3.21 1.88 4.11
CA CYS A 42 4.34 2.77 3.92
C CYS A 42 5.12 2.94 5.23
N LEU A 43 6.43 2.70 5.22
CA LEU A 43 7.28 2.79 6.40
C LEU A 43 7.96 4.15 6.56
N VAL A 44 8.26 4.82 5.44
CA VAL A 44 9.03 6.07 5.40
C VAL A 44 8.39 7.03 4.40
N PRO A 45 8.22 8.33 4.71
CA PRO A 45 7.68 9.28 3.75
C PRO A 45 8.56 9.41 2.50
N HIS A 46 7.97 9.33 1.31
CA HIS A 46 8.69 9.38 0.04
C HIS A 46 7.75 9.66 -1.14
N ILE A 47 8.34 9.95 -2.32
CA ILE A 47 7.60 9.97 -3.59
C ILE A 47 7.87 8.65 -4.33
N SER A 48 6.82 7.94 -4.71
CA SER A 48 6.93 6.65 -5.40
C SER A 48 7.57 6.78 -6.78
N ASN A 49 8.50 5.88 -7.08
CA ASN A 49 9.25 5.75 -8.32
C ASN A 49 9.69 4.28 -8.49
N GLY A 50 10.50 3.97 -9.51
CA GLY A 50 10.93 2.60 -9.79
C GLY A 50 11.95 2.01 -8.80
N ALA A 51 12.58 2.81 -7.94
CA ALA A 51 13.56 2.33 -6.95
C ALA A 51 12.93 2.02 -5.58
N ASN A 52 11.72 2.51 -5.33
CA ASN A 52 10.96 2.33 -4.09
C ASN A 52 9.56 1.78 -4.37
N ASP A 53 9.46 0.86 -5.32
CA ASP A 53 8.22 0.14 -5.59
C ASP A 53 7.79 -0.71 -4.37
N PRO A 54 6.53 -1.17 -4.29
CA PRO A 54 5.97 -1.87 -3.13
C PRO A 54 6.69 -3.17 -2.73
N LEU A 55 7.54 -3.73 -3.61
CA LEU A 55 8.36 -4.89 -3.30
C LEU A 55 9.63 -4.51 -2.51
N ASN A 56 9.99 -3.22 -2.43
CA ASN A 56 11.15 -2.76 -1.67
C ASN A 56 10.84 -2.72 -0.16
N PRO A 57 11.45 -3.60 0.65
CA PRO A 57 11.13 -3.74 2.07
C PRO A 57 11.60 -2.56 2.92
N ASN A 58 12.47 -1.69 2.40
CA ASN A 58 12.92 -0.49 3.11
C ASN A 58 11.84 0.59 3.15
N PHE A 59 10.90 0.57 2.20
CA PHE A 59 9.83 1.57 2.07
C PHE A 59 8.45 0.99 2.40
N TRP A 60 8.29 -0.33 2.24
CA TRP A 60 6.99 -0.98 2.28
C TRP A 60 7.00 -2.24 3.11
N LYS A 61 5.95 -2.45 3.90
CA LYS A 61 5.70 -3.69 4.63
C LYS A 61 4.40 -4.32 4.14
N PRO A 62 4.39 -5.60 3.71
CA PRO A 62 3.15 -6.29 3.43
C PRO A 62 2.25 -6.25 4.66
N CYS A 63 1.07 -5.64 4.53
CA CYS A 63 0.02 -5.75 5.52
C CYS A 63 -1.07 -6.57 4.85
N GLY A 64 -1.34 -7.77 5.40
CA GLY A 64 -2.48 -8.54 4.92
C GLY A 64 -3.70 -7.63 4.94
N LEU A 65 -4.42 -7.53 3.81
CA LEU A 65 -5.75 -6.94 3.83
C LEU A 65 -6.50 -7.67 4.94
N LEU A 66 -6.84 -6.94 6.01
CA LEU A 66 -7.69 -7.45 7.08
C LEU A 66 -8.92 -8.05 6.40
N ARG A 67 -8.99 -9.38 6.44
CA ARG A 67 -10.13 -10.17 5.98
C ARG A 67 -11.33 -9.90 6.86
#